data_AF-A0A822BP71-F1
#
_entry.id   AF-A0A822BP71-F1
#
_cell.length_a   1.000
_cell.length_b   1.000
_cell.length_c   1.000
_cell.angle_alpha   90.00
_cell.angle_beta   90.00
_cell.angle_gamma   90.00
#
_symmetry.space_group_name_H-M   'P 1'
#
loop_
_entity.id
_entity.type
_entity.pdbx_description
1 polymer ?
#
loop_
_entity_poly.entity_id
_entity_poly.type
_entity_poly.pdbx_seq_one_letter_code
_entity_poly.pdbx_strand_id
1 'polypeptide(L)'
;AARYLVDGQIPTQAGNHHPTTIPTGTFRTLDGYITIAASEQVEFRNLCKILNIENLITNPNYLTHEKRSINREELNNELEKIFNTKSTNFWIDELNKANIACGPINRIDETFADPQVKHLLSDFLTWDCLYSIVKQVRNMKRY
;
A
#
# COMPACT_ATOMS: atom_id res chain seq x y z
N ALA A 1 10.91 -11.26 9.34
CA ALA A 1 11.56 -10.54 10.46
C ALA A 1 13.01 -10.11 10.14
N ALA A 2 13.32 -9.56 8.95
CA ALA A 2 14.65 -9.04 8.65
C ALA A 2 14.59 -7.97 7.56
N ARG A 3 14.46 -6.69 7.95
CA ARG A 3 14.85 -5.47 7.18
C ARG A 3 14.37 -4.17 7.88
N TYR A 4 14.65 -4.01 9.17
CA TYR A 4 14.29 -2.77 9.90
C TYR A 4 15.48 -2.10 10.63
N LEU A 5 16.74 -2.46 10.32
CA LEU A 5 17.83 -2.14 11.25
C LEU A 5 19.05 -1.42 10.69
N VAL A 6 19.01 -0.76 9.52
CA VAL A 6 20.27 -0.22 8.98
C VAL A 6 20.39 1.29 8.84
N ASP A 7 19.37 2.09 8.54
CA ASP A 7 19.71 3.44 8.04
C ASP A 7 18.97 4.66 8.57
N GLY A 8 18.06 4.53 9.55
CA GLY A 8 17.36 5.70 10.10
C GLY A 8 16.60 6.54 9.06
N GLN A 9 16.48 6.03 7.83
CA GLN A 9 15.65 6.60 6.79
C GLN A 9 14.25 6.03 7.00
N ILE A 10 13.32 6.93 7.29
CA ILE A 10 11.91 6.67 7.05
C ILE A 10 11.83 6.24 5.58
N PRO A 11 11.47 4.99 5.27
CA PRO A 11 11.29 4.62 3.89
C PRO A 11 10.16 5.51 3.37
N THR A 12 10.48 6.45 2.48
CA THR A 12 9.48 6.90 1.52
C THR A 12 8.91 5.64 0.90
N GLN A 13 7.59 5.57 0.82
CA GLN A 13 6.82 4.40 0.38
C GLN A 13 7.21 4.02 -1.05
N ALA A 14 8.35 3.36 -1.19
CA ALA A 14 8.91 2.89 -2.43
C ALA A 14 8.38 1.46 -2.62
N GLY A 15 7.30 1.38 -3.41
CA GLY A 15 6.94 0.21 -4.18
C GLY A 15 6.15 -0.85 -3.44
N ASN A 16 4.83 -0.83 -3.62
CA ASN A 16 3.96 -2.02 -3.53
C ASN A 16 4.26 -3.00 -4.69
N HIS A 17 5.53 -3.31 -4.97
CA HIS A 17 5.92 -4.33 -5.94
C HIS A 17 6.03 -5.68 -5.25
N HIS A 18 4.87 -6.22 -4.90
CA HIS A 18 4.62 -7.66 -4.88
C HIS A 18 3.97 -8.02 -6.23
N PRO A 19 4.18 -9.23 -6.80
CA PRO A 19 3.53 -9.67 -8.03
C PRO A 19 2.04 -10.00 -7.80
N THR A 20 1.28 -9.06 -7.27
CA THR A 20 -0.15 -9.16 -7.07
C THR A 20 -0.86 -8.40 -8.19
N THR A 21 -1.47 -9.20 -9.07
CA THR A 21 -2.67 -8.94 -9.88
C THR A 21 -3.17 -7.49 -9.96
N ILE A 22 -3.30 -6.92 -11.17
CA ILE A 22 -3.52 -5.48 -11.41
C ILE A 22 -4.94 -5.15 -11.86
N PRO A 23 -5.56 -4.10 -11.30
CA PRO A 23 -5.07 -3.22 -10.21
C PRO A 23 -5.30 -3.76 -8.79
N THR A 24 -4.23 -4.23 -8.15
CA THR A 24 -4.07 -4.21 -6.70
C THR A 24 -3.13 -3.06 -6.38
N GLY A 25 -3.60 -2.07 -5.63
CA GLY A 25 -2.87 -0.82 -5.43
C GLY A 25 -3.30 -0.06 -4.20
N THR A 26 -2.44 0.87 -3.78
CA THR A 26 -2.73 1.84 -2.73
C THR A 26 -2.85 3.20 -3.38
N PHE A 27 -3.95 3.89 -3.12
CA PHE A 27 -4.24 5.20 -3.68
C PHE A 27 -4.47 6.20 -2.56
N ARG A 28 -3.94 7.42 -2.74
CA ARG A 28 -4.26 8.53 -1.85
C ARG A 28 -5.71 8.96 -2.05
N THR A 29 -6.41 9.14 -0.94
CA THR A 29 -7.75 9.73 -0.89
C THR A 29 -7.67 11.13 -0.30
N LEU A 30 -8.80 11.85 -0.24
CA LEU A 30 -8.85 13.21 0.31
C LEU A 30 -8.31 13.32 1.74
N ASP A 31 -8.55 12.29 2.56
CA ASP A 31 -8.28 12.26 4.00
C ASP A 31 -7.36 11.12 4.45
N GLY A 32 -6.89 10.27 3.53
CA GLY A 32 -6.07 9.12 3.88
C GLY A 32 -5.59 8.32 2.68
N TYR A 33 -5.67 7.00 2.81
CA TYR A 33 -5.25 6.04 1.81
C TYR A 33 -6.23 4.87 1.76
N ILE A 34 -6.46 4.36 0.56
CA ILE A 34 -7.29 3.19 0.32
C ILE A 34 -6.49 2.14 -0.46
N THR A 35 -6.62 0.87 -0.07
CA THR A 35 -6.23 -0.27 -0.91
C THR A 35 -7.42 -0.79 -1.68
N ILE A 36 -7.19 -1.17 -2.93
CA ILE A 36 -8.18 -1.88 -3.75
C ILE A 36 -7.54 -3.11 -4.37
N ALA A 37 -8.36 -4.13 -4.65
CA ALA A 37 -8.02 -5.26 -5.50
C ALA A 37 -9.13 -5.42 -6.55
N ALA A 38 -8.84 -5.05 -7.79
CA ALA A 38 -9.77 -5.09 -8.92
C ALA A 38 -9.09 -5.66 -10.17
N SER A 39 -8.47 -6.82 -10.04
CA SER A 39 -7.58 -7.38 -11.05
C SER A 39 -8.24 -8.07 -12.23
N GLU A 40 -9.44 -8.58 -12.02
CA GLU A 40 -10.20 -9.22 -13.08
C GLU A 40 -10.83 -8.20 -14.02
N GLN A 41 -11.08 -8.61 -15.26
CA GLN A 41 -11.64 -7.69 -16.27
C GLN A 41 -13.00 -7.12 -15.84
N VAL A 42 -13.82 -7.91 -15.15
CA VAL A 42 -15.12 -7.48 -14.64
C VAL A 42 -14.95 -6.43 -13.54
N GLU A 43 -14.02 -6.65 -12.61
CA GLU A 43 -13.72 -5.72 -11.52
C GLU A 43 -13.16 -4.40 -12.05
N PHE A 44 -12.24 -4.45 -13.03
CA PHE A 44 -11.72 -3.26 -13.69
C PHE A 44 -12.83 -2.43 -14.37
N ARG A 45 -13.76 -3.10 -15.07
CA ARG A 45 -14.91 -2.40 -15.68
C ARG A 45 -15.81 -1.76 -14.64
N ASN A 46 -16.06 -2.43 -13.51
CA ASN A 46 -16.86 -1.89 -12.42
C ASN A 46 -16.16 -0.70 -11.76
N LEU A 47 -14.85 -0.82 -11.53
CA LEU A 47 -14.01 0.27 -11.02
C LEU A 47 -14.11 1.50 -11.93
N CYS A 48 -13.97 1.31 -13.24
CA CYS A 48 -14.06 2.42 -14.19
C CYS A 48 -15.42 3.12 -14.16
N LYS A 49 -16.53 2.39 -13.93
CA LYS A 49 -17.86 2.98 -13.79
C LYS A 49 -18.00 3.80 -12.51
N ILE A 50 -17.54 3.26 -11.38
CA ILE A 50 -17.57 3.97 -10.08
C ILE A 50 -16.79 5.27 -10.13
N LEU A 51 -15.64 5.24 -10.82
CA LEU A 51 -14.75 6.38 -10.98
C LEU A 51 -15.14 7.32 -12.14
N ASN A 52 -16.22 7.02 -12.88
CA ASN A 52 -16.68 7.75 -14.07
C ASN A 52 -15.58 7.94 -15.14
N ILE A 53 -14.83 6.88 -15.42
CA ILE A 53 -13.74 6.81 -16.41
C ILE A 53 -13.88 5.60 -17.34
N GLU A 54 -15.11 5.34 -17.80
CA GLU A 54 -15.44 4.24 -18.69
C GLU A 54 -14.68 4.31 -20.03
N ASN A 55 -14.18 5.48 -20.41
CA ASN A 55 -13.31 5.64 -21.57
C ASN A 55 -12.02 4.79 -21.47
N LEU A 56 -11.54 4.50 -20.25
CA LEU A 56 -10.36 3.64 -20.06
C LEU A 56 -10.65 2.17 -20.36
N ILE A 57 -11.92 1.73 -20.30
CA ILE A 57 -12.32 0.35 -20.59
C ILE A 57 -12.01 -0.03 -22.04
N THR A 58 -12.15 0.93 -22.96
CA THR A 58 -11.90 0.74 -24.41
C THR A 58 -10.53 1.23 -24.85
N ASN A 59 -9.72 1.80 -23.94
CA ASN A 59 -8.39 2.28 -24.27
C ASN A 59 -7.47 1.07 -24.62
N PRO A 60 -6.81 1.05 -25.79
CA PRO A 60 -5.88 -0.01 -26.17
C PRO A 60 -4.76 -0.26 -25.14
N ASN A 61 -4.39 0.74 -24.35
CA ASN A 61 -3.38 0.64 -23.30
C ASN A 61 -3.88 -0.11 -22.05
N TYR A 62 -5.20 -0.26 -21.87
CA TYR A 62 -5.82 -0.86 -20.67
C TYR A 62 -6.79 -2.02 -20.98
N LEU A 63 -6.92 -2.38 -22.26
CA LEU A 63 -7.91 -3.34 -22.74
C LEU A 63 -7.77 -4.73 -22.13
N THR A 64 -6.52 -5.22 -21.99
CA THR A 64 -6.19 -6.53 -21.42
C THR A 64 -5.45 -6.38 -20.10
N HIS A 65 -5.46 -7.45 -19.29
CA HIS A 65 -4.69 -7.50 -18.05
C HIS A 65 -3.20 -7.24 -18.30
N GLU A 66 -2.62 -7.85 -19.35
CA GLU A 66 -1.23 -7.65 -19.73
C GLU A 66 -0.94 -6.17 -20.08
N LYS A 67 -1.82 -5.53 -20.85
CA LYS A 67 -1.68 -4.12 -21.20
C LYS A 67 -1.78 -3.20 -19.98
N ARG A 68 -2.70 -3.48 -19.05
CA ARG A 68 -2.75 -2.78 -17.75
C ARG A 68 -1.49 -3.01 -16.92
N SER A 69 -0.87 -4.19 -17.03
CA SER A 69 0.38 -4.47 -16.34
C SER A 69 1.56 -3.69 -16.90
N ILE A 70 1.65 -3.56 -18.22
CA ILE A 70 2.68 -2.77 -18.89
C ILE A 70 2.50 -1.28 -18.55
N ASN A 71 1.26 -0.78 -18.59
CA ASN A 71 0.94 0.63 -18.36
C ASN A 71 0.50 0.93 -16.92
N ARG A 72 0.98 0.13 -15.94
CA ARG A 72 0.52 0.18 -14.54
C ARG A 72 0.74 1.55 -13.90
N GLU A 73 1.89 2.16 -14.15
CA GLU A 73 2.25 3.46 -13.56
C GLU A 73 1.30 4.56 -14.05
N GLU A 74 1.09 4.64 -15.37
CA GLU A 74 0.17 5.59 -15.98
C GLU A 74 -1.26 5.38 -15.48
N LEU A 75 -1.73 4.12 -15.47
CA LEU A 75 -3.06 3.78 -14.96
C LEU A 75 -3.21 4.18 -13.50
N ASN A 76 -2.22 3.89 -12.65
CA ASN A 76 -2.28 4.22 -11.24
C ASN A 76 -2.34 5.74 -11.02
N ASN A 77 -1.59 6.52 -11.80
CA ASN A 77 -1.64 7.98 -11.73
C ASN A 77 -3.03 8.53 -12.09
N GLU A 78 -3.69 7.96 -13.10
CA GLU A 78 -5.07 8.35 -13.44
C GLU A 78 -6.06 8.01 -12.32
N LEU A 79 -5.93 6.82 -11.72
CA LEU A 79 -6.77 6.40 -10.60
C LEU A 79 -6.54 7.28 -9.37
N GLU A 80 -5.29 7.61 -9.04
CA GLU A 80 -4.95 8.42 -7.86
C GLU A 80 -5.52 9.84 -7.95
N LYS A 81 -5.51 10.46 -9.14
CA LYS A 81 -6.15 11.77 -9.35
C LYS A 81 -7.62 11.77 -8.92
N ILE A 82 -8.33 10.68 -9.19
CA ILE A 82 -9.76 10.54 -8.89
C ILE A 82 -9.97 10.19 -7.42
N PHE A 83 -9.23 9.21 -6.90
CA PHE A 83 -9.34 8.81 -5.49
C PHE A 83 -9.09 9.99 -4.53
N ASN A 84 -8.18 10.90 -4.90
CA ASN A 84 -7.89 12.08 -4.07
C ASN A 84 -9.04 13.11 -3.99
N THR A 85 -10.15 12.93 -4.73
CA THR A 85 -11.27 13.90 -4.76
C THR A 85 -12.33 13.67 -3.68
N LYS A 86 -12.35 12.51 -3.03
CA LYS A 86 -13.35 12.14 -2.00
C LYS A 86 -12.68 11.44 -0.82
N SER A 87 -13.39 11.39 0.31
CA SER A 87 -12.93 10.73 1.53
C SER A 87 -12.75 9.22 1.34
N THR A 88 -11.94 8.62 2.18
CA THR A 88 -11.69 7.18 2.22
C THR A 88 -12.99 6.40 2.41
N ASN A 89 -13.84 6.84 3.36
CA ASN A 89 -15.13 6.20 3.63
C ASN A 89 -16.08 6.26 2.43
N PHE A 90 -16.12 7.38 1.70
CA PHE A 90 -16.94 7.48 0.49
C PHE A 90 -16.54 6.42 -0.53
N TRP A 91 -15.23 6.27 -0.78
CA TRP A 91 -14.76 5.26 -1.74
C TRP A 91 -14.99 3.84 -1.28
N ILE A 92 -14.82 3.55 0.02
CA ILE A 92 -15.13 2.23 0.59
C ILE A 92 -16.60 1.88 0.34
N ASP A 93 -17.53 2.81 0.60
CA ASP A 93 -18.96 2.58 0.40
C ASP A 93 -19.29 2.32 -1.08
N GLU A 94 -18.73 3.11 -2.00
CA GLU A 94 -18.97 2.94 -3.43
C GLU A 94 -18.37 1.64 -3.99
N LEU A 95 -17.15 1.29 -3.56
CA LEU A 95 -16.47 0.06 -4.00
C LEU A 95 -17.15 -1.19 -3.44
N ASN A 96 -17.61 -1.17 -2.19
CA ASN A 96 -18.36 -2.27 -1.58
C ASN A 96 -19.68 -2.54 -2.31
N LYS A 97 -20.41 -1.51 -2.74
CA LYS A 97 -21.64 -1.67 -3.56
C LYS A 97 -21.38 -2.43 -4.86
N ALA A 98 -20.16 -2.36 -5.38
CA ALA A 98 -19.75 -3.03 -6.61
C ALA A 98 -19.01 -4.36 -6.37
N ASN A 99 -18.97 -4.86 -5.13
CA ASN A 99 -18.22 -6.05 -4.71
C ASN A 99 -16.72 -5.97 -5.06
N ILE A 100 -16.13 -4.78 -5.01
CA ILE A 100 -14.69 -4.60 -5.17
C ILE A 100 -14.04 -4.65 -3.80
N ALA A 101 -13.09 -5.59 -3.61
CA ALA A 101 -12.35 -5.70 -2.37
C ALA A 101 -11.53 -4.43 -2.12
N CYS A 102 -11.78 -3.77 -0.99
CA CYS A 102 -11.11 -2.53 -0.61
C CYS A 102 -10.98 -2.36 0.91
N GLY A 103 -10.09 -1.47 1.35
CA GLY A 103 -9.95 -1.13 2.77
C GLY A 103 -9.08 0.10 3.02
N PRO A 104 -9.27 0.80 4.16
CA PRO A 104 -8.43 1.92 4.53
C PRO A 104 -7.02 1.44 4.90
N ILE A 105 -6.00 2.25 4.64
CA ILE A 105 -4.69 2.08 5.27
C ILE A 105 -4.65 2.99 6.48
N ASN A 106 -4.71 2.39 7.67
CA ASN A 106 -4.43 3.10 8.90
C ASN A 106 -2.93 3.41 8.93
N ARG A 107 -2.61 4.68 9.16
CA ARG A 107 -1.22 5.09 9.36
C ARG A 107 -0.73 4.50 10.70
N ILE A 108 0.54 4.08 10.73
CA ILE A 108 1.15 3.36 11.88
C ILE A 108 1.17 4.21 13.17
N ASP A 109 0.95 5.52 13.07
CA ASP A 109 0.76 6.43 14.21
C ASP A 109 -0.49 6.08 15.06
N GLU A 110 -1.46 5.35 14.52
CA GLU A 110 -2.61 4.81 15.27
C GLU A 110 -2.33 3.46 15.96
N THR A 111 -1.32 2.69 15.52
CA THR A 111 -0.99 1.37 16.09
C THR A 111 -0.25 1.48 17.43
N PHE A 112 0.44 2.59 17.70
CA PHE A 112 1.24 2.78 18.92
C PHE A 112 0.50 3.45 20.09
N ALA A 113 -0.79 3.77 19.93
CA ALA A 113 -1.63 4.30 21.01
C ALA A 113 -2.31 3.20 21.84
N ASP A 114 -2.21 1.93 21.42
CA ASP A 114 -2.81 0.79 22.11
C ASP A 114 -1.97 0.39 23.36
N PRO A 115 -2.56 0.35 24.57
CA PRO A 115 -1.90 -0.10 25.79
C PRO A 115 -1.27 -1.51 25.65
N GLN A 116 -1.82 -2.36 24.80
CA GLN A 116 -1.38 -3.73 24.58
C GLN A 116 -0.03 -3.80 23.81
N VAL A 117 0.25 -2.82 22.95
CA VAL A 117 1.55 -2.73 22.23
C VAL A 117 2.69 -2.29 23.15
N LYS A 118 2.41 -1.45 24.16
CA LYS A 118 3.41 -1.07 25.18
C LYS A 118 3.83 -2.24 26.05
N HIS A 119 2.91 -3.16 26.35
CA HIS A 119 3.19 -4.33 27.19
C HIS A 119 3.98 -5.41 26.43
N LEU A 120 3.66 -5.65 25.16
CA LEU A 120 4.43 -6.58 24.31
C LEU A 120 5.88 -6.12 24.05
N LEU A 121 6.15 -4.80 24.11
CA LEU A 121 7.49 -4.24 23.95
C LEU A 121 8.30 -4.21 25.25
N SER A 122 7.68 -4.30 26.44
CA SER A 122 8.42 -4.34 27.71
C SER A 122 9.10 -5.68 27.99
N ASP A 123 8.61 -6.76 27.38
CA ASP A 123 8.95 -8.11 27.83
C ASP A 123 10.02 -8.80 26.96
N PHE A 124 10.52 -8.17 25.89
CA PHE A 124 11.38 -8.86 24.91
C PHE A 124 12.73 -8.23 24.55
N LEU A 125 13.21 -7.18 25.23
CA LEU A 125 14.53 -6.62 24.96
C LEU A 125 15.25 -6.19 26.24
N THR A 126 15.98 -7.10 26.88
CA THR A 126 17.03 -6.69 27.83
C THR A 126 18.15 -6.01 27.03
N TRP A 127 18.60 -4.87 27.56
CA TRP A 127 19.58 -3.96 26.97
C TRP A 127 20.92 -4.64 26.60
N ASP A 128 21.23 -5.78 27.23
CA ASP A 128 22.44 -6.58 26.98
C ASP A 128 22.46 -7.25 25.61
N CYS A 129 21.28 -7.59 25.06
CA CYS A 129 21.19 -8.26 23.75
C CYS A 129 21.51 -7.30 22.60
N LEU A 130 21.04 -6.04 22.71
CA LEU A 130 21.32 -4.97 21.76
C LEU A 130 22.80 -4.54 21.79
N TYR A 131 23.43 -4.52 22.97
CA TYR A 131 24.81 -4.06 23.12
C TYR A 131 25.85 -5.00 22.47
N SER A 132 25.60 -6.31 22.48
CA SER A 132 26.50 -7.29 21.86
C SER A 132 26.46 -7.25 20.32
N ILE A 133 25.27 -7.04 19.74
CA ILE A 133 25.09 -6.95 18.27
C ILE A 133 25.79 -5.69 17.73
N VAL A 134 25.66 -4.55 18.43
CA VAL A 134 26.29 -3.28 18.01
C VAL A 134 27.82 -3.35 18.08
N LYS A 135 28.41 -4.07 19.06
CA LYS A 135 29.86 -4.28 19.13
C LYS A 135 30.40 -5.15 17.99
N GLN A 136 29.63 -6.15 17.55
CA GLN A 136 30.09 -7.10 16.54
C GLN A 136 30.13 -6.48 15.13
N VAL A 137 29.23 -5.54 14.84
CA VAL A 137 29.21 -4.78 13.57
C VAL A 137 30.36 -3.75 13.51
N ARG A 138 30.80 -3.22 14.66
CA ARG A 138 31.82 -2.16 14.71
C ARG A 138 33.27 -2.64 14.44
N ASN A 139 33.52 -3.95 14.45
CA ASN A 139 34.85 -4.55 14.23
C ASN A 139 35.06 -5.17 12.84
N MET A 140 34.07 -5.19 11.94
CA MET A 140 34.24 -5.66 10.55
C MET A 140 34.70 -4.54 9.61
N LYS A 141 35.89 -3.99 9.88
CA LYS A 141 36.73 -3.29 8.89
C LYS A 141 38.19 -3.52 9.24
N ARG A 142 38.76 -4.63 8.80
CA ARG A 142 40.16 -4.81 8.33
C ARG A 142 40.48 -6.31 8.22
N TYR A 143 40.89 -6.68 7.00
CA TYR A 143 41.39 -7.97 6.50
C TYR A 143 40.35 -9.06 6.27
#